data_AF-A0A0C5XB75-F1
#
_entry.id   AF-A0A0C5XB75-F1
#
_cell.length_a   1.000
_cell.length_b   1.000
_cell.length_c   1.000
_cell.angle_alpha   90.00
_cell.angle_beta   90.00
_cell.angle_gamma   90.00
#
_symmetry.space_group_name_H-M   'P 1'
#
loop_
_entity.id
_entity.type
_entity.pdbx_description
1 polymer ?
#
loop_
_entity_poly.entity_id
_entity_poly.type
_entity_poly.pdbx_seq_one_letter_code
_entity_poly.pdbx_strand_id
1 'polypeptide(L)'
;MAHAQRQESAAPARRRAERLEARVTAEQKALIEHAAALEGRSITDFVLTSVQDAAKRAIAEHEVIQLSVRDSKAFVDALLNPREPSKKMRERVAAYRARYGDQ
;
A
#
# COMPACT_ATOMS: atom_id res chain seq x y z
N MET A 1 1.24 24.14 -46.61
CA MET A 1 0.17 24.02 -45.59
C MET A 1 0.12 22.57 -45.16
N ALA A 2 0.84 22.24 -44.08
CA ALA A 2 0.93 20.89 -43.56
C ALA A 2 -0.27 20.63 -42.66
N HIS A 3 -1.14 19.71 -43.05
CA HIS A 3 -2.13 19.13 -42.14
C HIS A 3 -1.37 18.23 -41.16
N ALA A 4 -0.96 18.81 -40.04
CA ALA A 4 -0.50 18.08 -38.88
C ALA A 4 -1.67 17.23 -38.36
N GLN A 5 -1.64 15.93 -38.67
CA GLN A 5 -2.47 14.95 -37.99
C GLN A 5 -2.08 14.96 -36.51
N ARG A 6 -2.97 15.50 -35.66
CA ARG A 6 -2.95 15.23 -34.21
C ARG A 6 -3.09 13.72 -34.04
N GLN A 7 -2.00 13.04 -33.74
CA GLN A 7 -2.08 11.76 -33.06
C GLN A 7 -2.50 12.05 -31.63
N GLU A 8 -3.79 11.92 -31.34
CA GLU A 8 -4.26 11.63 -29.99
C GLU A 8 -3.73 10.24 -29.63
N SER A 9 -2.58 10.21 -28.97
CA SER A 9 -2.05 8.99 -28.35
C SER A 9 -2.96 8.61 -27.18
N ALA A 10 -4.00 7.84 -27.47
CA ALA A 10 -4.76 7.12 -26.45
C ALA A 10 -3.77 6.31 -25.60
N ALA A 11 -3.77 6.52 -24.29
CA ALA A 11 -2.93 5.80 -23.36
C ALA A 11 -3.05 4.29 -23.63
N PRO A 12 -1.94 3.53 -23.63
CA PRO A 12 -1.99 2.11 -23.97
C PRO A 12 -2.99 1.44 -23.02
N ALA A 13 -4.00 0.79 -23.60
CA ALA A 13 -4.92 -0.06 -22.85
C ALA A 13 -4.08 -1.00 -21.98
N ARG A 14 -4.24 -0.95 -20.64
CA ARG A 14 -3.48 -1.80 -19.71
C ARG A 14 -3.77 -3.25 -20.05
N ARG A 15 -2.90 -3.88 -20.82
CA ARG A 15 -3.04 -5.29 -21.18
C ARG A 15 -2.75 -6.10 -19.93
N ARG A 16 -3.65 -7.03 -19.60
CA ARG A 16 -3.44 -8.03 -18.55
C ARG A 16 -2.44 -9.08 -19.07
N ALA A 17 -1.16 -8.73 -19.10
CA ALA A 17 -0.09 -9.58 -19.61
C ALA A 17 0.51 -10.51 -18.55
N GLU A 18 0.44 -10.10 -17.27
CA GLU A 18 0.98 -10.85 -16.15
C GLU A 18 0.00 -11.93 -15.65
N ARG A 19 0.53 -13.08 -15.23
CA ARG A 19 -0.25 -14.22 -14.74
C ARG A 19 0.00 -14.45 -13.27
N LEU A 20 -1.08 -14.64 -12.50
CA LEU A 20 -1.03 -15.12 -11.13
C LEU A 20 -1.40 -16.61 -11.13
N GLU A 21 -0.45 -17.47 -10.80
CA GLU A 21 -0.65 -18.92 -10.77
C GLU A 21 -0.77 -19.43 -9.34
N ALA A 22 -1.82 -20.20 -9.06
CA ALA A 22 -2.00 -20.90 -7.80
C ALA A 22 -2.65 -22.27 -8.05
N ARG A 23 -2.18 -23.29 -7.34
CA ARG A 23 -2.84 -24.60 -7.30
C ARG A 23 -3.80 -24.62 -6.13
N VAL A 24 -5.03 -25.07 -6.39
CA VAL A 24 -6.09 -25.17 -5.38
C VAL A 24 -6.63 -26.59 -5.35
N THR A 25 -7.15 -27.00 -4.20
CA THR A 25 -7.89 -28.26 -4.07
C THR A 25 -9.26 -28.16 -4.76
N ALA A 26 -9.90 -29.30 -5.01
CA ALA A 26 -11.26 -29.33 -5.55
C ALA A 26 -12.26 -28.63 -4.62
N GLU A 27 -12.10 -28.80 -3.31
CA GLU A 27 -12.92 -28.14 -2.28
C GLU A 27 -12.78 -26.62 -2.33
N GLN A 28 -11.55 -26.10 -2.41
CA GLN A 28 -11.28 -24.68 -2.54
C GLN A 28 -11.90 -24.11 -3.82
N LYS A 29 -11.77 -24.82 -4.94
CA LYS A 29 -12.39 -24.41 -6.21
C LYS A 29 -13.91 -24.32 -6.09
N ALA A 30 -14.55 -25.35 -5.53
CA ALA A 30 -16.01 -25.38 -5.36
C ALA A 30 -16.50 -24.24 -4.46
N LEU A 31 -15.78 -23.95 -3.37
CA LEU A 31 -16.09 -22.83 -2.48
C LEU A 31 -16.02 -21.48 -3.21
N ILE A 32 -14.93 -21.25 -3.95
CA ILE A 32 -14.72 -20.01 -4.71
C ILE A 32 -15.79 -19.86 -5.81
N GLU A 33 -16.11 -20.95 -6.51
CA GLU A 33 -17.16 -20.98 -7.52
C GLU A 33 -18.52 -20.59 -6.95
N HIS A 34 -18.87 -21.15 -5.79
CA HIS A 34 -20.12 -20.84 -5.12
C HIS A 34 -20.16 -19.36 -4.69
N ALA A 35 -19.10 -18.84 -4.07
CA ALA A 35 -19.02 -17.45 -3.65
C ALA A 35 -19.12 -16.47 -4.84
N ALA A 36 -18.42 -16.75 -5.93
CA ALA A 36 -18.49 -15.94 -7.15
C ALA A 36 -19.91 -15.94 -7.75
N ALA A 37 -20.58 -17.09 -7.75
CA ALA A 37 -21.96 -17.22 -8.22
C ALA A 37 -22.95 -16.43 -7.36
N LEU A 38 -22.81 -16.45 -6.03
CA LEU A 38 -23.63 -15.67 -5.10
C LEU A 38 -23.49 -14.16 -5.33
N GLU A 39 -22.31 -13.70 -5.71
CA GLU A 39 -22.04 -12.29 -6.03
C GLU A 39 -22.32 -11.92 -7.50
N GLY A 40 -22.79 -12.87 -8.32
CA GLY A 40 -23.13 -12.62 -9.71
C GLY A 40 -21.95 -12.25 -10.61
N ARG A 41 -20.73 -12.69 -10.26
CA ARG A 41 -19.49 -12.38 -10.99
C ARG A 41 -18.73 -13.63 -11.38
N SER A 42 -17.83 -13.50 -12.36
CA SER A 42 -16.97 -14.62 -12.78
C SER A 42 -15.98 -15.00 -11.68
N ILE A 43 -15.55 -16.27 -11.65
CA ILE A 43 -14.50 -16.76 -10.73
C ILE A 43 -13.25 -15.87 -10.83
N THR A 44 -12.82 -15.55 -12.05
CA THR A 44 -11.62 -14.73 -12.28
C THR A 44 -11.77 -13.34 -11.66
N ASP A 45 -12.93 -12.70 -11.81
CA ASP A 45 -13.20 -11.39 -11.24
C ASP A 45 -13.29 -11.42 -9.71
N PHE A 46 -13.95 -12.45 -9.18
CA PHE A 46 -14.02 -12.70 -7.74
C PHE A 46 -12.62 -12.86 -7.12
N VAL A 47 -11.79 -13.73 -7.70
CA VAL A 47 -10.43 -13.99 -7.21
C VAL A 47 -9.57 -12.75 -7.32
N LEU A 48 -9.58 -12.07 -8.47
CA LEU A 48 -8.74 -10.89 -8.67
C LEU A 48 -9.07 -9.77 -7.69
N THR A 49 -10.36 -9.48 -7.50
CA THR A 49 -10.82 -8.47 -6.55
C THR A 49 -10.44 -8.84 -5.12
N SER A 50 -10.71 -10.09 -4.72
CA SER A 50 -10.44 -10.58 -3.36
C SER A 50 -8.94 -10.53 -3.02
N VAL A 51 -8.09 -10.95 -3.96
CA VAL A 51 -6.63 -10.88 -3.79
C VAL A 51 -6.14 -9.44 -3.75
N GLN A 52 -6.69 -8.57 -4.59
CA GLN A 52 -6.32 -7.15 -4.58
C GLN A 52 -6.69 -6.48 -3.25
N ASP A 53 -7.86 -6.77 -2.69
CA ASP A 53 -8.30 -6.19 -1.43
C ASP A 53 -7.55 -6.78 -0.23
N ALA A 54 -7.18 -8.06 -0.27
CA ALA A 54 -6.28 -8.65 0.71
C ALA A 54 -4.89 -8.00 0.66
N ALA A 55 -4.33 -7.81 -0.54
CA ALA A 55 -3.02 -7.18 -0.71
C ALA A 55 -3.01 -5.72 -0.19
N LYS A 56 -4.04 -4.93 -0.52
CA LYS A 56 -4.17 -3.55 -0.01
C LYS A 56 -4.23 -3.50 1.51
N ARG A 57 -4.98 -4.41 2.14
CA ARG A 57 -5.06 -4.50 3.61
C ARG A 57 -3.71 -4.86 4.22
N ALA A 58 -3.05 -5.88 3.69
CA ALA A 58 -1.73 -6.30 4.17
C ALA A 58 -0.69 -5.16 4.07
N ILE A 59 -0.69 -4.40 2.97
CA ILE A 59 0.19 -3.23 2.82
C ILE A 59 -0.18 -2.15 3.85
N ALA A 60 -1.46 -1.81 3.99
CA ALA A 60 -1.91 -0.79 4.91
C ALA A 60 -1.57 -1.11 6.38
N GLU A 61 -1.66 -2.38 6.78
CA GLU A 61 -1.28 -2.84 8.12
C GLU A 61 0.21 -2.58 8.45
N HIS A 62 1.09 -2.57 7.45
CA HIS A 62 2.53 -2.41 7.66
C HIS A 62 3.02 -0.97 7.39
N GLU A 63 2.34 -0.23 6.52
CA GLU A 63 2.81 1.07 6.04
C GLU A 63 2.00 2.26 6.57
N VAL A 64 0.77 2.03 7.06
CA VAL A 64 -0.14 3.13 7.46
C VAL A 64 -0.27 3.20 8.97
N ILE A 65 0.18 4.32 9.55
CA ILE A 65 -0.11 4.66 10.95
C ILE A 65 -1.47 5.37 11.00
N GLN A 66 -2.48 4.67 11.51
CA GLN A 66 -3.78 5.29 11.80
C GLN A 66 -3.73 5.99 13.16
N LEU A 67 -3.91 7.32 13.15
CA LEU A 67 -3.95 8.13 14.36
C LEU A 67 -5.39 8.43 14.75
N SER A 68 -5.69 8.40 16.06
CA SER A 68 -6.95 8.95 16.56
C SER A 68 -6.99 10.47 16.32
N VAL A 69 -8.16 11.10 16.47
CA VAL A 69 -8.27 12.58 16.36
C VAL A 69 -7.33 13.27 17.35
N ARG A 70 -7.22 12.73 18.57
CA ARG A 70 -6.32 13.24 19.61
C ARG A 70 -4.86 13.13 19.16
N ASP A 71 -4.46 11.96 18.67
CA ASP A 71 -3.07 11.72 18.27
C ASP A 71 -2.70 12.50 17.01
N SER A 72 -3.67 12.67 16.10
CA SER A 72 -3.52 13.51 14.90
C SER A 72 -3.26 14.96 15.28
N LYS A 73 -4.02 15.50 16.25
CA LYS A 73 -3.79 16.85 16.76
C LYS A 73 -2.41 16.98 17.42
N ALA A 74 -2.03 16.01 18.25
CA ALA A 74 -0.72 16.01 18.90
C ALA A 74 0.44 15.89 17.89
N PHE A 75 0.26 15.09 16.85
CA PHE A 75 1.23 14.92 15.77
C PHE A 75 1.40 16.21 14.96
N VAL A 76 0.31 16.84 14.53
CA VAL A 76 0.34 18.11 13.79
C VAL A 76 0.93 19.23 14.66
N ASP A 77 0.56 19.30 15.94
CA ASP A 77 1.15 20.28 16.87
C ASP A 77 2.66 20.08 17.02
N ALA A 78 3.13 18.84 17.13
CA ALA A 78 4.56 18.55 17.18
C ALA A 78 5.32 18.93 15.90
N LEU A 79 4.67 18.86 14.73
CA LEU A 79 5.24 19.30 13.44
C LEU A 79 5.30 20.82 13.32
N LEU A 80 4.23 21.52 13.72
CA LEU A 80 4.12 22.97 13.61
C LEU A 80 4.87 23.72 14.73
N ASN A 81 4.95 23.11 15.91
CA ASN A 81 5.56 23.65 17.11
C ASN A 81 6.62 22.67 17.66
N PRO A 82 7.74 22.47 16.94
CA PRO A 82 8.75 21.49 17.33
C PRO A 82 9.38 21.88 18.68
N ARG A 83 9.35 20.93 19.62
CA ARG A 83 9.97 21.11 20.94
C ARG A 83 11.46 20.84 20.86
N GLU A 84 12.26 21.62 21.60
CA GLU A 84 13.69 21.34 21.70
C GLU A 84 13.95 19.94 22.28
N PRO A 85 14.92 19.18 21.72
CA PRO A 85 15.29 17.87 22.26
C PRO A 85 15.71 17.99 23.72
N SER A 86 15.27 17.06 24.58
CA SER A 86 15.66 17.07 26.00
C SER A 86 17.18 16.90 26.20
N LYS A 87 17.71 17.38 27.34
CA LYS A 87 19.12 17.17 27.73
C LYS A 87 19.54 15.70 27.60
N LYS A 88 18.70 14.78 28.08
CA LYS A 88 18.93 13.33 28.00
C LYS A 88 19.00 12.82 26.55
N MET A 89 18.17 13.34 25.64
CA MET A 89 18.24 12.97 24.22
C MET A 89 19.55 13.45 23.59
N ARG A 90 19.98 14.69 23.88
CA ARG A 90 21.24 15.23 23.37
C ARG A 90 22.45 14.44 23.86
N GLU A 91 22.48 14.10 25.16
CA GLU A 91 23.53 13.26 25.75
C GLU A 91 23.59 11.87 25.10
N ARG A 92 22.43 11.24 24.85
CA ARG A 92 22.38 9.93 24.16
C ARG A 92 22.87 10.00 22.71
N VAL A 93 22.50 11.04 21.97
CA VAL A 93 22.98 11.25 20.59
C VAL A 93 24.50 11.47 20.59
N ALA A 94 25.03 12.26 21.53
CA ALA A 94 26.47 12.48 21.66
C ALA A 94 27.22 11.18 21.99
N ALA A 95 26.70 10.38 22.92
CA ALA A 95 27.28 9.08 23.27
C ALA A 95 27.23 8.09 22.09
N TYR A 96 26.14 8.06 21.32
CA TYR A 96 26.03 7.23 20.12
C TYR A 96 27.07 7.63 19.07
N ARG A 97 27.21 8.94 18.78
CA ARG A 97 28.22 9.44 17.83
C ARG A 97 29.65 9.13 18.26
N ALA A 98 29.97 9.26 19.54
CA ALA A 98 31.30 8.92 20.05
C ALA A 98 31.61 7.42 19.93
N ARG A 99 30.58 6.56 19.92
CA ARG A 99 30.74 5.10 19.85
C ARG A 99 30.73 4.54 18.43
N TYR A 100 30.10 5.23 17.48
CA TYR A 100 29.84 4.72 16.12
C TYR A 100 30.15 5.72 14.99
N GLY A 101 30.65 6.93 15.29
CA GLY A 101 30.81 8.03 14.32
C GLY A 101 32.08 8.03 13.47
N ASP A 102 32.99 7.06 13.66
CA ASP A 102 34.27 6.92 12.94
C ASP A 102 34.31 5.67 12.03
N GLN A 103 33.14 5.18 11.55
CA GLN A 103 33.05 4.13 10.53
C GLN A 103 32.64 4.69 9.17
#